data_AF-A0A382ZYW4-F1
#
_entry.id   AF-A0A382ZYW4-F1
#
_cell.length_a   1.000
_cell.length_b   1.000
_cell.length_c   1.000
_cell.angle_alpha   90.00
_cell.angle_beta   90.00
_cell.angle_gamma   90.00
#
_symmetry.space_group_name_H-M   'P 1'
#
loop_
_entity.id
_entity.type
_entity.pdbx_description
1 polymer ?
#
loop_
_entity_poly.entity_id
_entity_poly.type
_entity_poly.pdbx_seq_one_letter_code
_entity_poly.pdbx_strand_id
1 'polypeptide(L)'
;MTEKRVLGRGLDDLLAQHDQDLPFLDAYGPSIGDSEGLPSDTDADPVEQLMEAIARLLQAEGHQDSELISREAKENGVQIIVQSGGEKLPLVPSDLGAPGFEEGTLAADRSEA
;
A
#
# COMPACT_ATOMS: atom_id res chain seq x y z
N MET A 1 -24.08 34.39 -7.97
CA MET A 1 -24.70 34.07 -6.67
C MET A 1 -25.39 32.73 -6.83
N THR A 2 -24.71 31.64 -6.48
CA THR A 2 -25.21 30.27 -6.70
C THR A 2 -26.21 29.93 -5.61
N GLU A 3 -27.46 29.66 -6.00
CA GLU A 3 -28.53 29.31 -5.06
C GLU A 3 -28.21 27.97 -4.37
N LYS A 4 -27.96 28.06 -3.06
CA LYS A 4 -27.72 26.91 -2.18
C LYS A 4 -29.03 26.13 -2.07
N ARG A 5 -29.09 24.93 -2.66
CA ARG A 5 -30.23 24.02 -2.55
C ARG A 5 -30.47 23.74 -1.06
N VAL A 6 -31.59 24.25 -0.54
CA VAL A 6 -32.00 24.07 0.86
C VAL A 6 -32.37 22.59 1.03
N LEU A 7 -31.58 21.88 1.82
CA LEU A 7 -31.87 20.52 2.25
C LEU A 7 -33.23 20.55 2.97
N GLY A 8 -34.13 19.65 2.58
CA GLY A 8 -35.52 19.66 3.04
C GLY A 8 -35.62 19.65 4.57
N ARG A 9 -36.60 20.40 5.11
CA ARG A 9 -36.93 20.68 6.52
C ARG A 9 -37.14 19.44 7.43
N GLY A 10 -36.25 18.49 7.38
CA GLY A 10 -36.32 17.22 8.11
C GLY A 10 -34.99 16.47 8.08
N LEU A 11 -34.11 16.76 7.12
CA LEU A 11 -32.73 16.27 7.14
C LEU A 11 -31.91 17.02 8.19
N ASP A 12 -32.11 18.33 8.30
CA ASP A 12 -31.45 19.15 9.35
C ASP A 12 -31.87 18.73 10.77
N ASP A 13 -33.15 18.36 10.98
CA ASP A 13 -33.62 17.86 12.28
C ASP A 13 -33.11 16.44 12.58
N LEU A 14 -32.94 15.60 11.54
CA LEU A 14 -32.35 14.26 11.67
C LEU A 14 -30.85 14.34 12.00
N LEU A 15 -30.12 15.28 11.37
CA LEU A 15 -28.72 15.57 11.68
C LEU A 15 -28.58 16.16 13.09
N ALA A 16 -29.46 17.08 13.49
CA ALA A 16 -29.45 17.67 14.83
C ALA A 16 -29.76 16.65 15.95
N GLN A 17 -30.56 15.62 15.67
CA GLN A 17 -30.81 14.52 16.60
C GLN A 17 -29.63 13.54 16.71
N HIS A 18 -28.86 13.36 15.63
CA HIS A 18 -27.66 12.50 15.62
C HIS A 18 -26.35 13.23 15.96
N ASP A 19 -26.33 14.56 15.98
CA ASP A 19 -25.19 15.36 16.46
C ASP A 19 -24.87 15.07 17.94
N GLN A 20 -25.86 14.62 18.72
CA GLN A 20 -25.64 14.18 20.11
C GLN A 20 -25.03 12.78 20.24
N ASP A 21 -25.01 12.00 19.16
CA ASP A 21 -24.38 10.67 19.13
C ASP A 21 -22.95 10.71 18.59
N LEU A 22 -22.49 11.80 17.98
CA LEU A 22 -21.11 11.92 17.49
C LEU A 22 -19.97 11.62 18.52
N PRO A 23 -20.16 11.66 19.85
CA PRO A 23 -19.15 11.14 20.78
C PRO A 23 -18.80 9.65 20.57
N PHE A 24 -19.65 8.85 19.91
CA PHE A 24 -19.29 7.47 19.57
C PHE A 24 -18.16 7.42 18.52
N LEU A 25 -18.07 8.39 17.61
CA LEU A 25 -17.01 8.46 16.60
C LEU A 25 -15.68 8.87 17.22
N ASP A 26 -15.69 9.74 18.24
CA ASP A 26 -14.48 10.09 19.00
C ASP A 26 -13.87 8.86 19.70
N ALA A 27 -14.68 7.86 20.06
CA ALA A 27 -14.20 6.61 20.63
C ALA A 27 -13.45 5.72 19.62
N TYR A 28 -13.65 5.95 18.31
CA TYR A 28 -12.93 5.26 17.24
C TYR A 28 -11.63 5.97 16.83
N GLY A 29 -11.27 7.07 17.50
CA GLY A 29 -10.03 7.80 17.24
C GLY A 29 -10.11 8.74 16.03
N PRO A 30 -9.07 9.57 15.80
CA PRO A 30 -9.02 10.43 14.62
C PRO A 30 -9.23 9.59 13.36
N SER A 31 -9.85 10.18 12.33
CA SER A 31 -10.01 9.52 11.05
C SER A 31 -8.66 8.99 10.58
N ILE A 32 -8.56 7.67 10.52
CA ILE A 32 -7.42 6.93 10.00
C ILE A 32 -7.20 7.45 8.57
N GLY A 33 -6.22 8.34 8.41
CA GLY A 33 -5.69 8.66 7.10
C GLY A 33 -5.16 7.38 6.46
N ASP A 34 -4.85 7.42 5.17
CA ASP A 34 -4.40 6.29 4.34
C ASP A 34 -3.12 5.56 4.85
N SER A 35 -2.66 5.83 6.07
CA SER A 35 -1.42 5.37 6.68
C SER A 35 -1.55 4.54 7.97
N GLU A 36 -2.70 4.40 8.65
CA GLU A 36 -2.73 3.58 9.88
C GLU A 36 -2.94 2.08 9.61
N GLY A 37 -1.95 1.30 10.06
CA GLY A 37 -1.81 -0.15 9.87
C GLY A 37 -0.34 -0.57 9.83
N LEU A 38 0.54 0.38 9.51
CA LEU A 38 1.99 0.20 9.58
C LEU A 38 2.48 0.59 10.99
N PRO A 39 3.38 -0.20 11.61
CA PRO A 39 3.92 0.09 12.93
C PRO A 39 4.58 1.48 12.96
N SER A 40 4.40 2.17 14.08
CA SER A 40 4.82 3.56 14.33
C SER A 40 6.34 3.81 14.29
N ASP A 41 7.15 2.76 14.11
CA ASP A 41 8.60 2.83 13.95
C ASP A 41 8.99 2.79 12.47
N THR A 42 8.35 3.61 11.62
CA THR A 42 8.80 3.80 10.22
C THR A 42 9.96 4.79 10.14
N ASP A 43 10.95 4.65 11.04
CA ASP A 43 12.30 5.03 10.66
C ASP A 43 12.71 3.95 9.67
N ALA A 44 12.85 4.33 8.39
CA ALA A 44 13.14 3.41 7.29
C ALA A 44 14.19 2.38 7.73
N ASP A 45 13.77 1.10 7.80
CA ASP A 45 14.69 0.02 8.12
C ASP A 45 15.94 0.17 7.24
N PRO A 46 17.16 0.05 7.78
CA PRO A 46 18.36 0.17 6.97
C PRO A 46 18.27 -0.76 5.77
N VAL A 47 18.59 -0.24 4.58
CA VAL A 47 18.44 -0.97 3.31
C VAL A 47 19.14 -2.32 3.36
N GLU A 48 20.25 -2.42 4.11
CA GLU A 48 20.98 -3.66 4.34
C GLU A 48 20.15 -4.72 5.10
N GLN A 49 19.38 -4.31 6.10
CA GLN A 49 18.51 -5.21 6.86
C GLN A 49 17.35 -5.70 6.00
N LEU A 50 16.77 -4.82 5.18
CA LEU A 50 15.74 -5.18 4.21
C LEU A 50 16.28 -6.16 3.16
N MET A 51 17.49 -5.91 2.63
CA MET A 51 18.17 -6.84 1.72
C MET A 51 18.41 -8.21 2.35
N GLU A 52 18.84 -8.27 3.62
CA GLU A 52 19.04 -9.53 4.33
C GLU A 52 17.71 -10.27 4.56
N ALA A 53 16.64 -9.54 4.91
CA ALA A 53 15.32 -10.11 5.09
C ALA A 53 14.80 -10.74 3.79
N ILE A 54 14.92 -10.04 2.65
CA ILE A 54 14.56 -10.57 1.33
C ILE A 54 15.44 -11.78 0.99
N ALA A 55 16.74 -11.75 1.30
CA ALA A 55 17.64 -12.89 1.11
C ALA A 55 17.21 -14.14 1.86
N ARG A 56 16.86 -13.96 3.13
CA ARG A 56 16.39 -15.03 4.00
C ARG A 56 15.04 -15.60 3.53
N LEU A 57 14.12 -14.74 3.08
CA LEU A 57 12.84 -15.17 2.53
C LEU A 57 13.03 -16.01 1.28
N LEU A 58 13.82 -15.53 0.29
CA LEU A 58 14.13 -16.32 -0.89
C LEU A 58 14.83 -17.64 -0.53
N GLN A 59 15.58 -17.69 0.58
CA GLN A 59 16.16 -18.95 1.07
C GLN A 59 15.11 -19.94 1.54
N ALA A 60 14.21 -19.46 2.38
CA ALA A 60 13.17 -20.28 2.98
C ALA A 60 12.26 -20.87 1.89
N GLU A 61 11.98 -20.09 0.84
CA GLU A 61 11.16 -20.49 -0.31
C GLU A 61 11.95 -21.29 -1.38
N GLY A 62 13.26 -21.50 -1.21
CA GLY A 62 14.09 -22.27 -2.15
C GLY A 62 14.45 -21.54 -3.45
N HIS A 63 14.40 -20.21 -3.44
CA HIS A 63 14.65 -19.31 -4.57
C HIS A 63 15.95 -18.50 -4.47
N GLN A 64 16.92 -18.89 -3.62
CA GLN A 64 18.16 -18.11 -3.44
C GLN A 64 18.94 -17.88 -4.74
N ASP A 65 18.96 -18.88 -5.62
CA ASP A 65 19.70 -18.86 -6.87
C ASP A 65 18.77 -18.70 -8.08
N SER A 66 17.58 -18.13 -7.88
CA SER A 66 16.64 -17.88 -8.98
C SER A 66 17.17 -16.77 -9.88
N GLU A 67 17.43 -17.09 -11.15
CA GLU A 67 17.75 -16.09 -12.17
C GLU A 67 16.55 -15.16 -12.47
N LEU A 68 15.34 -15.56 -12.04
CA LEU A 68 14.10 -14.84 -12.30
C LEU A 68 13.80 -13.75 -11.27
N ILE A 69 14.48 -13.70 -10.13
CA ILE A 69 14.25 -12.68 -9.11
C ILE A 69 15.59 -12.03 -8.78
N SER A 70 15.72 -10.74 -9.08
CA SER A 70 16.90 -9.95 -8.71
C SER A 70 16.53 -8.84 -7.74
N ARG A 71 17.50 -8.43 -6.92
CA ARG A 71 17.33 -7.37 -5.93
C ARG A 71 18.56 -6.47 -5.90
N GLU A 72 18.33 -5.17 -5.80
CA GLU A 72 19.39 -4.16 -5.76
C GLU A 72 19.08 -3.11 -4.69
N ALA A 73 20.08 -2.78 -3.86
CA ALA A 73 19.96 -1.69 -2.91
C ALA A 73 19.94 -0.34 -3.66
N LYS A 74 18.97 0.52 -3.33
CA LYS A 74 18.84 1.90 -3.79
C LYS A 74 18.88 2.85 -2.59
N GLU A 75 18.94 4.15 -2.85
CA GLU A 75 19.05 5.19 -1.81
C GLU A 75 17.88 5.14 -0.80
N ASN A 76 16.68 4.81 -1.28
CA ASN A 76 15.44 4.84 -0.48
C ASN A 76 14.82 3.45 -0.23
N GLY A 77 15.55 2.36 -0.51
CA GLY A 77 14.98 1.01 -0.35
C GLY A 77 15.64 -0.05 -1.21
N VAL A 78 14.88 -1.09 -1.54
CA VAL A 78 15.34 -2.21 -2.38
C VAL A 78 14.50 -2.30 -3.63
N GLN A 79 15.15 -2.21 -4.79
CA GLN A 79 14.52 -2.54 -6.06
C GLN A 79 14.47 -4.06 -6.20
N ILE A 80 13.29 -4.61 -6.48
CA ILE A 80 13.09 -6.03 -6.79
C ILE A 80 12.63 -6.10 -8.25
N ILE A 81 13.25 -6.97 -9.03
CA ILE A 81 12.88 -7.21 -10.43
C ILE A 81 12.52 -8.68 -10.55
N VAL A 82 11.33 -8.96 -11.06
CA VAL A 82 10.81 -10.32 -11.27
C VAL A 82 10.63 -10.57 -12.76
N GLN A 83 11.25 -11.62 -13.27
CA GLN A 83 11.14 -12.06 -14.66
C GLN A 83 10.17 -13.25 -14.79
N SER A 84 9.41 -13.23 -15.87
CA SER A 84 8.43 -14.25 -16.26
C SER A 84 8.99 -15.67 -16.45
N GLY A 85 10.25 -15.81 -16.86
CA GLY A 85 10.87 -17.11 -17.15
C GLY A 85 10.24 -17.89 -18.32
N GLY A 86 9.34 -17.25 -19.09
CA GLY A 86 8.71 -17.82 -20.27
C GLY A 86 7.21 -17.48 -20.39
N GLU A 87 6.46 -17.59 -19.29
CA GLU A 87 5.02 -17.28 -19.27
C GLU A 87 4.75 -15.93 -18.61
N LYS A 88 3.79 -15.17 -19.16
CA LYS A 88 3.43 -13.84 -18.66
C LYS A 88 3.17 -13.85 -17.15
N LEU A 89 3.74 -12.87 -16.45
CA LEU A 89 3.52 -12.68 -15.03
C LEU A 89 2.02 -12.54 -14.75
N PRO A 90 1.48 -13.25 -13.74
CA PRO A 90 0.07 -13.20 -13.36
C PRO A 90 -0.26 -11.94 -12.55
N LEU A 91 0.36 -10.81 -12.88
CA LEU A 91 0.24 -9.54 -12.18
C LEU A 91 -0.62 -8.55 -12.97
N VAL A 92 -1.27 -7.64 -12.24
CA VAL A 92 -1.93 -6.45 -12.76
C VAL A 92 -1.31 -5.19 -12.12
N PRO A 93 -1.45 -4.00 -12.73
CA PRO A 93 -0.79 -2.80 -12.22
C PRO A 93 -1.10 -2.45 -10.76
N SER A 94 -2.29 -2.81 -10.26
CA SER A 94 -2.65 -2.58 -8.86
C SER A 94 -1.83 -3.41 -7.87
N ASP A 95 -1.29 -4.56 -8.28
CA ASP A 95 -0.48 -5.41 -7.41
C ASP A 95 0.86 -4.73 -7.06
N LEU A 96 1.36 -3.87 -7.95
CA LEU A 96 2.62 -3.14 -7.79
C LEU A 96 2.47 -1.83 -7.01
N GLY A 97 1.23 -1.46 -6.65
CA GLY A 97 0.91 -0.31 -5.80
C GLY A 97 0.49 -0.72 -4.38
N ALA A 98 0.80 -1.96 -3.96
CA ALA A 98 0.47 -2.45 -2.63
C ALA A 98 1.30 -1.71 -1.56
N PRO A 99 0.78 -1.57 -0.32
CA PRO A 99 1.52 -0.95 0.78
C PRO A 99 2.91 -1.58 0.98
N GLY A 100 3.93 -0.74 1.10
CA GLY A 100 5.34 -1.17 1.19
C GLY A 100 6.08 -1.26 -0.14
N PHE A 101 5.38 -1.08 -1.28
CA PHE A 101 5.99 -0.89 -2.59
C PHE A 101 5.80 0.54 -3.08
N GLU A 102 6.82 1.07 -3.74
CA GLU A 102 6.78 2.39 -4.39
C GLU A 102 7.23 2.24 -5.85
N GLU A 103 6.70 3.09 -6.73
CA GLU A 103 7.11 3.21 -8.15
C GLU A 103 7.07 1.89 -8.97
N GLY A 104 6.23 0.92 -8.59
CA GLY A 104 6.20 -0.36 -9.27
C GLY A 104 5.67 -0.28 -10.73
N THR A 105 6.40 -0.91 -11.66
CA THR A 105 6.10 -0.88 -13.10
C THR A 105 5.95 -2.27 -13.68
N LEU A 106 4.83 -2.56 -14.33
CA LEU A 106 4.62 -3.83 -15.05
C LEU A 106 4.90 -3.62 -16.54
N ALA A 107 5.79 -4.43 -17.13
CA ALA A 107 6.03 -4.41 -18.56
C ALA A 107 4.75 -4.68 -19.36
N ALA A 108 4.58 -4.04 -20.52
CA ALA A 108 3.35 -4.12 -21.32
C ALA A 108 3.02 -5.55 -21.78
N ASP A 109 4.04 -6.37 -21.99
CA ASP A 109 3.92 -7.79 -22.35
C ASP A 109 3.88 -8.72 -21.13
N ARG A 110 4.02 -8.17 -19.91
CA ARG A 110 4.12 -8.86 -18.62
C ARG A 110 5.31 -9.83 -18.55
N SER A 111 6.40 -9.51 -19.23
CA SER A 111 7.64 -10.26 -19.16
C SER A 111 8.45 -9.96 -17.88
N GLU A 112 8.26 -8.77 -17.30
CA GLU A 112 8.99 -8.23 -16.16
C GLU A 112 8.09 -7.32 -15.31
N ALA A 113 8.33 -7.30 -14.00
CA ALA A 113 7.72 -6.40 -13.02
C ALA A 113 8.74 -5.95 -11.98
#